data_AF-A0AAN8J847-F1
#
_entry.id   AF-A0AAN8J847-F1
#
_cell.length_a   1.000
_cell.length_b   1.000
_cell.length_c   1.000
_cell.angle_alpha   90.00
_cell.angle_beta   90.00
_cell.angle_gamma   90.00
#
_symmetry.space_group_name_H-M   'P 1'
#
loop_
_entity.id
_entity.type
_entity.pdbx_description
1 polymer ?
#
loop_
_entity_poly.entity_id
_entity_poly.type
_entity_poly.pdbx_seq_one_letter_code
_entity_poly.pdbx_strand_id
1 'polypeptide(L)'
;MALRRLLSTEKRLLRDPNVANLYSDVIRHYLDSGYIRQVSREEDNTDAWFLPHFAVVRPIKATTKVRIVFNAAAKQDGISLNDTIYQGPKLQNELFDVLLRFRRHPVALVCDIAEMYLRIETAPGDRTYHRFLWRFMDQNKEPSQYEFNRIVFGVNSSPFLAQYVTHKNAEKLADAYPMAAETILKSTYMDDSMDSVPDSNNGIRLYSELSKVWEAAGMHARKWLSNSKEVLQEIPMEDRSESVDLDEGYLPSIKTLGILWIRDEDTFSFKSCPPPDDFEITKRNFLSKIATLFDPTGFLAPFVIRAKIMLQETWTAGLDWDDQLPEHLSIKAKKWFLELKDIYGGLSLSFRI
;
A
#
# COMPACT_ATOMS: atom_id res chain seq x y z
N MET A 1 28.45 3.21 4.09
CA MET A 1 27.55 2.32 3.31
C MET A 1 26.74 3.06 2.22
N ALA A 2 26.05 4.16 2.54
CA ALA A 2 25.05 4.80 1.67
C ALA A 2 25.58 5.22 0.28
N LEU A 3 26.77 5.82 0.20
CA LEU A 3 27.37 6.23 -1.08
C LEU A 3 27.52 5.07 -2.08
N ARG A 4 27.99 3.89 -1.61
CA ARG A 4 28.10 2.70 -2.46
C ARG A 4 26.73 2.25 -3.00
N ARG A 5 25.68 2.36 -2.18
CA ARG A 5 24.30 2.04 -2.58
C ARG A 5 23.75 3.06 -3.57
N LEU A 6 24.02 4.35 -3.38
CA LEU A 6 23.68 5.40 -4.35
C LEU A 6 24.27 5.11 -5.73
N LEU A 7 25.57 4.82 -5.81
CA LEU A 7 26.22 4.48 -7.10
C LEU A 7 25.58 3.27 -7.78
N SER A 8 25.13 2.28 -7.01
CA SER A 8 24.39 1.13 -7.54
C SER A 8 22.99 1.52 -8.03
N THR A 9 22.28 2.37 -7.29
CA THR A 9 20.98 2.92 -7.68
C THR A 9 21.09 3.72 -8.97
N GLU A 10 22.08 4.62 -9.09
CA GLU A 10 22.31 5.40 -10.31
C GLU A 10 22.60 4.51 -11.52
N LYS A 11 23.47 3.50 -11.37
CA LYS A 11 23.74 2.52 -12.45
C LYS A 11 22.47 1.80 -12.93
N ARG A 12 21.50 1.56 -12.05
CA ARG A 12 20.22 0.97 -12.42
C ARG A 12 19.31 1.99 -13.12
N LEU A 13 19.24 3.21 -12.61
CA LEU A 13 18.44 4.30 -13.19
C LEU A 13 18.94 4.70 -14.57
N LEU A 14 20.25 4.69 -14.83
CA LEU A 14 20.82 4.97 -16.15
C LEU A 14 20.37 4.00 -17.25
N ARG A 15 19.84 2.83 -16.89
CA ARG A 15 19.28 1.88 -17.88
C ARG A 15 17.93 2.33 -18.44
N ASP A 16 17.23 3.22 -17.73
CA ASP A 16 15.94 3.76 -18.13
C ASP A 16 15.87 5.26 -17.79
N PRO A 17 16.20 6.14 -18.75
CA PRO A 17 16.19 7.59 -18.54
C PRO A 17 14.84 8.14 -18.07
N ASN A 18 13.73 7.51 -18.46
CA ASN A 18 12.39 7.94 -18.04
C ASN A 18 12.20 7.68 -16.54
N VAL A 19 12.57 6.49 -16.06
CA VAL A 19 12.54 6.17 -14.62
C VAL A 19 13.50 7.08 -13.84
N ALA A 20 14.67 7.42 -14.38
CA ALA A 20 15.61 8.34 -13.75
C ALA A 20 15.06 9.76 -13.59
N ASN A 21 14.34 10.26 -14.60
CA ASN A 21 13.67 11.56 -14.56
C ASN A 21 12.56 11.54 -13.50
N LEU A 22 11.65 10.56 -13.56
CA LEU A 22 10.58 10.42 -12.57
C LEU A 22 11.11 10.28 -11.14
N TYR A 23 12.24 9.58 -10.96
CA TYR A 23 12.92 9.49 -9.66
C TYR A 23 13.38 10.87 -9.16
N SER A 24 13.99 11.65 -10.04
CA SER A 24 14.45 13.00 -9.74
C SER A 24 13.29 13.96 -9.48
N ASP A 25 12.18 13.81 -10.19
CA ASP A 25 10.95 14.57 -10.01
C ASP A 25 10.35 14.33 -8.62
N VAL A 26 10.35 13.09 -8.13
CA VAL A 26 9.89 12.78 -6.76
C VAL A 26 10.74 13.48 -5.70
N ILE A 27 12.07 13.50 -5.86
CA ILE A 27 12.96 14.21 -4.93
C ILE A 27 12.77 15.74 -5.01
N ARG A 28 12.54 16.30 -6.21
CA ARG A 28 12.22 17.72 -6.37
C ARG A 28 10.89 18.07 -5.70
N HIS A 29 9.85 17.27 -5.90
CA HIS A 29 8.58 17.42 -5.20
C HIS A 29 8.73 17.43 -3.67
N TYR A 30 9.58 16.56 -3.12
CA TYR A 30 9.86 16.55 -1.68
C TYR A 30 10.55 17.84 -1.19
N LEU A 31 11.45 18.42 -2.00
CA LEU A 31 12.08 19.71 -1.70
C LEU A 31 11.07 20.85 -1.76
N ASP A 32 10.32 20.94 -2.86
CA ASP A 32 9.35 22.01 -3.12
C ASP A 32 8.23 22.00 -2.07
N SER A 33 7.84 20.81 -1.59
CA SER A 33 6.86 20.63 -0.51
C SER A 33 7.43 20.85 0.90
N GLY A 34 8.73 21.08 1.04
CA GLY A 34 9.41 21.23 2.33
C GLY A 34 9.52 19.95 3.17
N TYR A 35 9.20 18.78 2.59
CA TYR A 35 9.31 17.48 3.27
C TYR A 35 10.76 17.10 3.53
N ILE A 36 11.66 17.54 2.66
CA ILE A 36 13.12 17.42 2.83
C ILE A 36 13.75 18.80 2.69
N ARG A 37 14.95 18.94 3.24
CA ARG A 37 15.83 20.08 3.02
C ARG A 37 17.22 19.63 2.60
N GLN A 38 17.94 20.46 1.87
CA GLN A 38 19.37 20.25 1.66
C GLN A 38 20.13 20.67 2.93
N VAL A 39 21.05 19.81 3.38
CA VAL A 39 21.88 20.10 4.56
C VAL A 39 23.03 21.02 4.15
N SER A 40 23.27 22.08 4.94
CA SER A 40 24.40 22.99 4.69
C SER A 40 25.73 22.33 5.05
N ARG A 41 26.84 22.82 4.50
CA ARG A 41 28.18 22.31 4.83
C ARG A 41 28.56 22.53 6.30
N GLU A 42 27.95 23.51 6.96
CA GLU A 42 28.18 23.84 8.38
C GLU A 42 27.48 22.85 9.32
N GLU A 43 26.40 22.21 8.84
CA GLU A 43 25.62 21.19 9.56
C GLU A 43 26.06 19.75 9.23
N ASP A 44 27.21 19.60 8.57
CA ASP A 44 27.82 18.30 8.29
C ASP A 44 28.36 17.73 9.61
N ASN A 45 27.51 16.98 10.31
CA ASN A 45 27.81 16.41 11.61
C ASN A 45 28.36 14.99 11.45
N THR A 46 29.29 14.61 12.34
CA THR A 46 29.81 13.24 12.41
C THR A 46 28.76 12.25 12.92
N ASP A 47 27.78 12.71 13.70
CA ASP A 47 26.67 11.90 14.19
C ASP A 47 25.41 12.04 13.30
N ALA A 48 25.44 11.34 12.17
CA ALA A 48 24.37 11.33 11.19
C ALA A 48 24.19 9.93 10.59
N TRP A 49 22.94 9.60 10.22
CA TRP A 49 22.64 8.35 9.52
C TRP A 49 22.09 8.60 8.13
N PHE A 50 22.68 7.92 7.14
CA PHE A 50 22.31 8.05 5.73
C PHE A 50 21.57 6.81 5.25
N LEU A 51 20.28 7.00 4.96
CA LEU A 51 19.38 5.99 4.41
C LEU A 51 19.73 5.70 2.95
N PRO A 52 20.12 4.46 2.60
CA PRO A 52 20.15 4.03 1.21
C PRO A 52 18.76 4.08 0.61
N HIS A 53 18.67 4.42 -0.68
CA HIS A 53 17.39 4.47 -1.37
C HIS A 53 17.43 3.83 -2.74
N PHE A 54 16.28 3.35 -3.20
CA PHE A 54 16.13 2.74 -4.51
C PHE A 54 14.71 2.90 -5.06
N ALA A 55 14.59 2.78 -6.38
CA ALA A 55 13.31 2.85 -7.07
C ALA A 55 12.56 1.52 -6.99
N VAL A 56 11.26 1.60 -6.68
CA VAL A 56 10.27 0.56 -6.95
C VAL A 56 9.42 1.06 -8.10
N VAL A 57 9.55 0.39 -9.24
CA VAL A 57 8.84 0.73 -10.48
C VAL A 57 7.65 -0.21 -10.61
N ARG A 58 6.44 0.36 -10.71
CA ARG A 58 5.24 -0.40 -11.06
C ARG A 58 4.83 -0.01 -12.48
N PRO A 59 5.14 -0.85 -13.50
CA PRO A 59 4.66 -0.59 -14.85
C PRO A 59 3.13 -0.77 -14.87
N ILE A 60 2.40 0.32 -15.12
CA ILE A 60 0.96 0.29 -15.43
C ILE A 60 0.83 0.65 -16.92
N LYS A 61 -0.19 0.09 -17.60
CA LYS A 61 -0.40 0.25 -19.05
C LYS A 61 -0.46 1.71 -19.53
N ALA A 62 -0.81 2.67 -18.67
CA ALA A 62 -0.95 4.09 -19.02
C ALA A 62 0.21 4.98 -18.54
N THR A 63 0.70 4.80 -17.30
CA THR A 63 1.81 5.60 -16.74
C THR A 63 2.70 4.75 -15.83
N THR A 64 4.01 4.98 -15.89
CA THR A 64 4.97 4.30 -14.98
C THR A 64 5.02 5.04 -13.66
N LYS A 65 4.48 4.45 -12.58
CA LYS A 65 4.61 5.02 -11.24
C LYS A 65 5.94 4.59 -10.61
N VAL A 66 6.79 5.58 -10.32
CA VAL A 66 8.05 5.39 -9.56
C VAL A 66 7.80 5.75 -8.10
N ARG A 67 8.15 4.86 -7.18
CA ARG A 67 8.20 5.14 -5.74
C ARG A 67 9.63 4.99 -5.25
N ILE A 68 10.04 5.87 -4.34
CA ILE A 68 11.35 5.79 -3.70
C ILE A 68 11.19 5.10 -2.35
N VAL A 69 11.98 4.05 -2.14
CA VAL A 69 12.06 3.37 -0.84
C VAL A 69 13.37 3.80 -0.17
N PHE A 70 13.26 4.30 1.06
CA PHE A 70 14.40 4.58 1.93
C PHE A 70 14.57 3.41 2.90
N ASN A 71 15.71 2.73 2.84
CA ASN A 71 15.94 1.48 3.54
C ASN A 71 16.58 1.70 4.92
N ALA A 72 15.74 1.89 5.94
CA ALA A 72 16.18 2.01 7.32
C ALA A 72 16.63 0.69 7.97
N ALA A 73 16.41 -0.46 7.29
CA ALA A 73 16.92 -1.76 7.71
C ALA A 73 18.32 -2.09 7.12
N ALA A 74 18.87 -1.21 6.28
CA ALA A 74 20.21 -1.40 5.74
C ALA A 74 21.25 -1.31 6.86
N LYS A 75 22.05 -2.38 7.02
CA LYS A 75 23.05 -2.47 8.08
C LYS A 75 24.40 -1.90 7.65
N GLN A 76 24.99 -1.07 8.50
CA GLN A 76 26.39 -0.68 8.45
C GLN A 76 27.03 -1.16 9.76
N ASP A 77 28.12 -1.92 9.65
CA ASP A 77 28.85 -2.47 10.79
C ASP A 77 27.96 -3.27 11.77
N GLY A 78 26.96 -3.99 11.22
CA GLY A 78 26.04 -4.85 11.95
C GLY A 78 24.77 -4.16 12.48
N ILE A 79 24.70 -2.82 12.45
CA ILE A 79 23.62 -2.02 13.02
C ILE A 79 22.85 -1.31 11.90
N SER A 80 21.54 -1.17 12.04
CA SER A 80 20.68 -0.33 11.20
C SER A 80 19.87 0.64 12.04
N LEU A 81 19.31 1.69 11.42
CA LEU A 81 18.43 2.64 12.12
C LEU A 81 17.22 1.92 12.75
N ASN A 82 16.66 0.93 12.06
CA ASN A 82 15.54 0.14 12.61
C ASN A 82 15.95 -0.73 13.81
N ASP A 83 17.23 -1.07 13.97
CA ASP A 83 17.71 -1.79 15.16
C ASP A 83 17.80 -0.88 16.40
N THR A 84 17.87 0.44 16.22
CA THR A 84 18.10 1.42 17.30
C THR A 84 16.87 2.27 17.63
N ILE A 85 15.97 2.47 16.67
CA ILE A 85 14.71 3.19 16.89
C ILE A 85 13.70 2.34 17.66
N TYR A 86 13.00 2.96 18.61
CA TYR A 86 11.85 2.34 19.25
C TYR A 86 10.67 2.29 18.28
N GLN A 87 10.26 1.08 17.88
CA GLN A 87 9.21 0.84 16.90
C GLN A 87 7.81 1.32 17.36
N GLY A 88 7.56 1.34 18.66
CA GLY A 88 6.22 1.57 19.21
C GLY A 88 5.29 0.36 19.06
N PRO A 89 4.14 0.36 19.77
CA PRO A 89 3.16 -0.71 19.70
C PRO A 89 2.40 -0.73 18.37
N LYS A 90 1.85 -1.89 17.99
CA LYS A 90 0.95 -2.00 16.84
C LYS A 90 -0.40 -1.37 17.19
N LEU A 91 -0.77 -0.30 16.49
CA LEU A 91 -2.10 0.33 16.57
C LEU A 91 -3.02 -0.08 15.39
N GLN A 92 -2.50 -0.85 14.44
CA GLN A 92 -3.22 -1.22 13.21
C GLN A 92 -4.40 -2.09 13.55
N ASN A 93 -5.57 -1.69 13.06
CA ASN A 93 -6.74 -2.56 13.03
C ASN A 93 -6.44 -3.81 12.19
N GLU A 94 -7.03 -4.93 12.58
CA GLU A 94 -6.96 -6.14 11.77
C GLU A 94 -7.74 -5.92 10.47
N LEU A 95 -7.12 -6.30 9.34
CA LEU A 95 -7.71 -6.08 8.02
C LEU A 95 -9.11 -6.71 7.90
N PHE A 96 -9.29 -7.88 8.51
CA PHE A 96 -10.57 -8.57 8.56
C PHE A 96 -11.67 -7.72 9.21
N ASP A 97 -11.38 -7.09 10.34
CA ASP A 97 -12.35 -6.26 11.07
C ASP A 97 -12.74 -5.01 10.28
N VAL A 98 -11.76 -4.37 9.63
CA VAL A 98 -12.00 -3.23 8.74
C VAL A 98 -12.91 -3.64 7.57
N LEU A 99 -12.64 -4.79 6.94
CA LEU A 99 -13.46 -5.31 5.85
C LEU A 99 -14.87 -5.68 6.31
N LEU A 100 -15.04 -6.25 7.51
CA LEU A 100 -16.37 -6.52 8.07
C LEU A 100 -17.17 -5.24 8.30
N ARG A 101 -16.55 -4.18 8.84
CA ARG A 101 -17.20 -2.88 9.03
C ARG A 101 -17.58 -2.22 7.71
N PHE A 102 -16.72 -2.32 6.71
CA PHE A 102 -17.02 -1.89 5.34
C PHE A 102 -18.22 -2.63 4.72
N ARG A 103 -18.52 -3.85 5.16
CA ARG A 103 -19.66 -4.66 4.68
C ARG A 103 -20.95 -4.51 5.50
N ARG A 104 -20.92 -3.77 6.60
CA ARG A 104 -21.98 -3.72 7.63
C ARG A 104 -23.29 -3.07 7.17
N HIS A 105 -23.26 -2.11 6.26
CA HIS A 105 -24.42 -1.30 5.87
C HIS A 105 -24.44 -1.04 4.36
N PRO A 106 -25.56 -0.64 3.72
CA PRO A 106 -25.74 -0.55 2.25
C PRO A 106 -25.04 0.58 1.49
N VAL A 107 -24.54 1.62 2.15
CA VAL A 107 -23.79 2.70 1.48
C VAL A 107 -22.35 2.65 1.94
N ALA A 108 -21.45 2.26 1.06
CA ALA A 108 -20.02 2.12 1.32
C ALA A 108 -19.25 3.35 0.82
N LEU A 109 -18.22 3.75 1.56
CA LEU A 109 -17.31 4.84 1.20
C LEU A 109 -15.87 4.40 1.40
N VAL A 110 -14.98 4.79 0.48
CA VAL A 110 -13.53 4.56 0.56
C VAL A 110 -12.78 5.83 0.15
N CYS A 111 -11.68 6.15 0.82
CA CYS A 111 -10.72 7.16 0.37
C CYS A 111 -9.26 6.80 0.73
N ASP A 112 -8.33 7.38 -0.03
CA ASP A 112 -6.87 7.31 0.14
C ASP A 112 -6.37 8.60 0.79
N ILE A 113 -5.51 8.49 1.80
CA ILE A 113 -4.92 9.65 2.47
C ILE A 113 -3.60 10.00 1.78
N ALA A 114 -3.60 11.14 1.09
CA ALA A 114 -2.46 11.56 0.29
C ALA A 114 -1.24 11.86 1.17
N GLU A 115 -0.14 11.13 0.91
CA GLU A 115 1.17 11.40 1.51
C GLU A 115 1.17 11.41 3.05
N MET A 116 0.31 10.61 3.68
CA MET A 116 0.05 10.59 5.14
C MET A 116 1.33 10.71 6.00
N TYR A 117 2.36 9.91 5.74
CA TYR A 117 3.64 9.96 6.46
C TYR A 117 4.34 11.33 6.33
N LEU A 118 4.34 11.91 5.12
CA LEU A 118 5.01 13.18 4.85
C LEU A 118 4.26 14.39 5.43
N ARG A 119 3.07 14.18 6.02
CA ARG A 119 2.33 15.23 6.74
C ARG A 119 2.74 15.35 8.21
N ILE A 120 3.52 14.40 8.74
CA ILE A 120 3.89 14.37 10.16
C ILE A 120 5.35 14.78 10.30
N GLU A 121 5.60 15.80 11.11
CA GLU A 121 6.94 16.31 11.35
C GLU A 121 7.78 15.38 12.23
N THR A 122 9.04 15.21 11.84
CA THR A 122 10.05 14.58 12.70
C THR A 122 10.60 15.63 13.66
N ALA A 123 10.79 15.26 14.93
CA ALA A 123 11.42 16.13 15.92
C ALA A 123 12.81 16.59 15.42
N PRO A 124 13.18 17.88 15.53
CA PRO A 124 14.42 18.39 14.96
C PRO A 124 15.68 17.61 15.34
N GLY A 125 15.77 17.12 16.58
CA GLY A 125 16.92 16.32 17.06
C GLY A 125 17.08 14.96 16.35
N ASP A 126 16.00 14.39 15.83
CA ASP A 126 16.01 13.05 15.21
C ASP A 126 16.22 13.10 13.68
N ARG A 127 16.13 14.29 13.08
CA ARG A 127 16.20 14.47 11.62
C ARG A 127 17.56 14.06 11.05
N THR A 128 18.65 14.26 11.80
CA THR A 128 20.02 13.90 11.39
C THR A 128 20.18 12.41 11.06
N TYR A 129 19.33 11.55 11.64
CA TYR A 129 19.34 10.11 11.37
C TYR A 129 18.48 9.69 10.17
N HIS A 130 17.82 10.65 9.53
CA HIS A 130 16.96 10.46 8.36
C HIS A 130 17.53 11.21 7.15
N ARG A 131 18.86 11.19 6.99
CA ARG A 131 19.55 11.81 5.85
C ARG A 131 19.66 10.85 4.67
N PHE A 132 19.90 11.37 3.48
CA PHE A 132 20.26 10.58 2.30
C PHE A 132 21.12 11.39 1.32
N LEU A 133 21.75 10.70 0.37
CA LEU A 133 22.67 11.30 -0.59
C LEU A 133 22.04 11.35 -1.98
N TRP A 134 22.05 12.51 -2.64
CA TRP A 134 21.55 12.63 -4.01
C TRP A 134 22.26 13.74 -4.81
N ARG A 135 22.32 13.58 -6.13
CA ARG A 135 22.95 14.53 -7.07
C ARG A 135 22.18 14.72 -8.37
N PHE A 136 20.88 14.42 -8.38
CA PHE A 136 20.02 14.57 -9.57
C PHE A 136 20.62 13.96 -10.84
N MET A 137 21.23 12.77 -10.70
CA MET A 137 21.89 12.03 -11.77
C MET A 137 23.14 12.68 -12.38
N ASP A 138 23.63 13.81 -11.87
CA ASP A 138 24.88 14.42 -12.32
C ASP A 138 26.09 13.71 -11.71
N GLN A 139 26.60 12.69 -12.42
CA GLN A 139 27.68 11.84 -11.92
C GLN A 139 29.03 12.54 -11.77
N ASN A 140 29.17 13.76 -12.29
CA ASN A 140 30.40 14.57 -12.19
C ASN A 140 30.47 15.36 -10.89
N LYS A 141 29.39 15.42 -10.10
CA LYS A 141 29.33 16.14 -8.82
C LYS A 141 29.39 15.19 -7.64
N GLU A 142 29.94 15.67 -6.54
CA GLU A 142 29.78 15.02 -5.24
C GLU A 142 28.30 15.06 -4.81
N PRO A 143 27.74 13.95 -4.28
CA PRO A 143 26.38 13.92 -3.76
C PRO A 143 26.14 14.96 -2.67
N SER A 144 25.05 15.70 -2.80
CA SER A 144 24.55 16.56 -1.73
C SER A 144 23.81 15.71 -0.68
N GLN A 145 23.82 16.19 0.56
CA GLN A 145 23.08 15.59 1.65
C GLN A 145 21.69 16.22 1.76
N TYR A 146 20.68 15.38 1.90
CA TYR A 146 19.30 15.79 2.12
C TYR A 146 18.80 15.19 3.43
N GLU A 147 17.98 15.93 4.15
CA GLU A 147 17.44 15.56 5.45
C GLU A 147 15.92 15.61 5.42
N PHE A 148 15.25 14.59 5.95
CA PHE A 148 13.80 14.59 6.09
C PHE A 148 13.35 15.44 7.29
N ASN A 149 12.41 16.35 7.04
CA ASN A 149 11.66 17.07 8.06
C ASN A 149 10.42 16.30 8.54
N ARG A 150 10.13 15.16 7.90
CA ARG A 150 8.90 14.37 8.07
C ARG A 150 9.24 12.90 8.34
N ILE A 151 8.30 12.15 8.88
CA ILE A 151 8.53 10.71 9.12
C ILE A 151 8.66 9.98 7.78
N VAL A 152 9.55 8.98 7.72
CA VAL A 152 10.01 8.39 6.46
C VAL A 152 9.45 6.98 6.29
N PHE A 153 8.78 6.73 5.17
CA PHE A 153 8.35 5.38 4.81
C PHE A 153 9.55 4.43 4.70
N GLY A 154 9.48 3.30 5.43
CA GLY A 154 10.57 2.32 5.53
C GLY A 154 11.25 2.28 6.90
N VAL A 155 11.02 3.29 7.75
CA VAL A 155 11.38 3.26 9.17
C VAL A 155 10.31 2.50 9.95
N ASN A 156 10.73 1.55 10.80
CA ASN A 156 9.81 0.65 11.50
C ASN A 156 8.84 1.36 12.47
N SER A 157 9.22 2.53 13.01
CA SER A 157 8.37 3.35 13.89
C SER A 157 7.35 4.21 13.14
N SER A 158 7.55 4.47 11.84
CA SER A 158 6.68 5.36 11.07
C SER A 158 5.20 4.93 11.05
N PRO A 159 4.86 3.63 10.91
CA PRO A 159 3.47 3.20 11.00
C PRO A 159 2.80 3.54 12.33
N PHE A 160 3.49 3.33 13.46
CA PHE A 160 2.98 3.68 14.79
C PHE A 160 2.75 5.19 14.90
N LEU A 161 3.76 5.99 14.53
CA LEU A 161 3.68 7.46 14.58
C LEU A 161 2.52 8.00 13.74
N ALA A 162 2.35 7.47 12.52
CA ALA A 162 1.28 7.85 11.63
C ALA A 162 -0.10 7.60 12.25
N GLN A 163 -0.33 6.39 12.75
CA GLN A 163 -1.61 6.02 13.34
C GLN A 163 -1.88 6.74 14.66
N TYR A 164 -0.85 6.94 15.49
CA TYR A 164 -1.01 7.66 16.75
C TYR A 164 -1.48 9.10 16.51
N VAL A 165 -0.87 9.80 15.54
CA VAL A 165 -1.28 11.17 15.20
C VAL A 165 -2.72 11.20 14.67
N THR A 166 -3.09 10.28 13.79
CA THR A 166 -4.46 10.25 13.23
C THR A 166 -5.50 9.88 14.26
N HIS A 167 -5.23 8.92 15.14
CA HIS A 167 -6.10 8.57 16.26
C HIS A 167 -6.25 9.75 17.22
N LYS A 168 -5.17 10.43 17.59
CA LYS A 168 -5.24 11.61 18.47
C LYS A 168 -6.02 12.74 17.85
N ASN A 169 -5.93 12.94 16.54
CA ASN A 169 -6.70 13.95 15.83
C ASN A 169 -8.21 13.58 15.81
N ALA A 170 -8.53 12.32 15.52
CA ALA A 170 -9.89 11.79 15.55
C ALA A 170 -10.51 11.91 16.97
N GLU A 171 -9.78 11.51 18.01
CA GLU A 171 -10.22 11.62 19.41
C GLU A 171 -10.52 13.07 19.81
N LYS A 172 -9.66 14.02 19.43
CA LYS A 172 -9.87 15.46 19.73
C LYS A 172 -11.11 16.04 19.07
N LEU A 173 -11.51 15.49 17.93
CA LEU A 173 -12.62 15.99 17.12
C LEU A 173 -13.88 15.12 17.23
N ALA A 174 -13.87 14.10 18.08
CA ALA A 174 -14.93 13.10 18.17
C ALA A 174 -16.31 13.71 18.56
N ASP A 175 -16.32 14.75 19.39
CA ASP A 175 -17.57 15.42 19.78
C ASP A 175 -18.22 16.16 18.59
N ALA A 176 -17.41 16.74 17.72
CA ALA A 176 -17.89 17.49 16.55
C ALA A 176 -18.17 16.58 15.35
N TYR A 177 -17.34 15.54 15.17
CA TYR A 177 -17.32 14.67 13.99
C TYR A 177 -17.27 13.18 14.41
N PRO A 178 -18.35 12.68 15.07
CA PRO A 178 -18.34 11.35 15.67
C PRO A 178 -18.25 10.22 14.65
N MET A 179 -18.83 10.37 13.45
CA MET A 179 -18.79 9.31 12.43
C MET A 179 -17.39 9.17 11.86
N ALA A 180 -16.74 10.29 11.55
CA ALA A 180 -15.36 10.30 11.09
C ALA A 180 -14.39 9.78 12.15
N ALA A 181 -14.57 10.17 13.42
CA ALA A 181 -13.74 9.68 14.50
C ALA A 181 -13.85 8.16 14.65
N GLU A 182 -15.07 7.60 14.61
CA GLU A 182 -15.24 6.14 14.66
C GLU A 182 -14.60 5.44 13.44
N THR A 183 -14.81 5.96 12.23
CA THR A 183 -14.22 5.41 11.01
C THR A 183 -12.69 5.44 11.06
N ILE A 184 -12.07 6.52 11.52
CA ILE A 184 -10.61 6.61 11.61
C ILE A 184 -10.05 5.61 12.64
N LEU A 185 -10.72 5.47 13.78
CA LEU A 185 -10.26 4.60 14.85
C LEU A 185 -10.46 3.11 14.54
N LYS A 186 -11.51 2.75 13.79
CA LYS A 186 -11.93 1.34 13.64
C LYS A 186 -11.95 0.82 12.20
N SER A 187 -11.96 1.71 11.21
CA SER A 187 -12.17 1.37 9.80
C SER A 187 -11.12 2.00 8.86
N THR A 188 -10.04 2.54 9.42
CA THR A 188 -8.85 2.93 8.65
C THR A 188 -7.79 1.85 8.75
N TYR A 189 -7.28 1.43 7.60
CA TYR A 189 -6.15 0.53 7.47
C TYR A 189 -5.03 1.27 6.75
N MET A 190 -3.98 1.64 7.50
CA MET A 190 -2.87 2.44 6.98
C MET A 190 -3.35 3.78 6.39
N ASP A 191 -3.15 3.98 5.09
CA ASP A 191 -3.55 5.16 4.33
C ASP A 191 -4.95 5.03 3.68
N ASP A 192 -5.65 3.91 3.85
CA ASP A 192 -7.00 3.70 3.32
C ASP A 192 -8.05 3.80 4.44
N SER A 193 -9.01 4.72 4.30
CA SER A 193 -10.19 4.78 5.16
C SER A 193 -11.39 4.21 4.44
N MET A 194 -12.08 3.24 5.06
CA MET A 194 -13.25 2.62 4.45
C MET A 194 -14.29 2.20 5.47
N ASP A 195 -15.53 2.58 5.24
CA ASP A 195 -16.64 2.19 6.11
C ASP A 195 -17.93 2.06 5.29
N SER A 196 -18.98 1.66 5.96
CA SER A 196 -20.32 1.70 5.41
C SER A 196 -21.33 2.29 6.39
N VAL A 197 -22.39 2.86 5.84
CA VAL A 197 -23.45 3.56 6.57
C VAL A 197 -24.84 3.21 6.02
N PRO A 198 -25.91 3.39 6.81
CA PRO A 198 -27.24 2.87 6.48
C PRO A 198 -27.90 3.45 5.22
N ASP A 199 -27.53 4.67 4.81
CA ASP A 199 -28.17 5.38 3.70
C ASP A 199 -27.27 6.50 3.15
N SER A 200 -27.67 7.07 2.01
CA SER A 200 -26.90 8.08 1.28
C SER A 200 -26.73 9.38 2.07
N ASN A 201 -27.70 9.78 2.91
CA ASN A 201 -27.57 10.99 3.73
C ASN A 201 -26.48 10.82 4.79
N ASN A 202 -26.44 9.65 5.44
CA ASN A 202 -25.35 9.28 6.32
C ASN A 202 -24.01 9.18 5.55
N GLY A 203 -24.04 8.75 4.28
CA GLY A 203 -22.85 8.70 3.43
C GLY A 203 -22.27 10.09 3.13
N ILE A 204 -23.12 11.04 2.73
CA ILE A 204 -22.74 12.43 2.49
C ILE A 204 -22.18 13.06 3.78
N ARG A 205 -22.84 12.80 4.91
CA ARG A 205 -22.36 13.25 6.22
C ARG A 205 -21.00 12.65 6.57
N LEU A 206 -20.81 11.35 6.38
CA LEU A 206 -19.53 10.67 6.64
C LEU A 206 -18.41 11.27 5.79
N TYR A 207 -18.66 11.48 4.48
CA TYR A 207 -17.71 12.15 3.59
C TYR A 207 -17.31 13.55 4.10
N SER A 208 -18.30 14.36 4.50
CA SER A 208 -18.07 15.72 5.01
C SER A 208 -17.27 15.70 6.33
N GLU A 209 -17.65 14.85 7.27
CA GLU A 209 -16.97 14.72 8.56
C GLU A 209 -15.53 14.22 8.37
N LEU A 210 -15.31 13.18 7.55
CA LEU A 210 -13.99 12.63 7.30
C LEU A 210 -13.07 13.65 6.65
N SER A 211 -13.56 14.37 5.64
CA SER A 211 -12.77 15.40 4.96
C SER A 211 -12.31 16.47 5.95
N LYS A 212 -13.20 16.93 6.85
CA LYS A 212 -12.86 17.92 7.89
C LYS A 212 -11.85 17.39 8.91
N VAL A 213 -12.01 16.16 9.37
CA VAL A 213 -11.06 15.57 10.34
C VAL A 213 -9.68 15.39 9.71
N TRP A 214 -9.61 14.88 8.47
CA TRP A 214 -8.34 14.73 7.76
C TRP A 214 -7.68 16.07 7.47
N GLU A 215 -8.44 17.06 7.00
CA GLU A 215 -7.95 18.41 6.71
C GLU A 215 -7.40 19.07 7.98
N ALA A 216 -8.04 18.89 9.13
CA ALA A 216 -7.54 19.39 10.42
C ALA A 216 -6.17 18.80 10.81
N ALA A 217 -5.82 17.61 10.31
CA ALA A 217 -4.49 17.01 10.45
C ALA A 217 -3.51 17.43 9.34
N GLY A 218 -3.89 18.34 8.44
CA GLY A 218 -3.10 18.69 7.25
C GLY A 218 -3.01 17.56 6.22
N MET A 219 -3.91 16.58 6.30
CA MET A 219 -3.96 15.41 5.44
C MET A 219 -5.13 15.51 4.47
N HIS A 220 -4.87 15.29 3.18
CA HIS A 220 -5.88 15.41 2.14
C HIS A 220 -6.42 14.03 1.75
N ALA A 221 -7.71 13.80 2.00
CA ALA A 221 -8.41 12.59 1.57
C ALA A 221 -8.81 12.71 0.10
N ARG A 222 -8.41 11.74 -0.72
CA ARG A 222 -8.63 11.74 -2.17
C ARG A 222 -9.03 10.36 -2.67
N LYS A 223 -9.24 10.24 -3.98
CA LYS A 223 -9.65 9.00 -4.65
C LYS A 223 -10.90 8.39 -4.01
N TRP A 224 -11.83 9.25 -3.66
CA TRP A 224 -13.08 8.86 -3.06
C TRP A 224 -13.88 7.96 -3.98
N LEU A 225 -14.52 6.97 -3.38
CA LEU A 225 -15.39 6.01 -4.02
C LEU A 225 -16.60 5.74 -3.14
N SER A 226 -17.77 5.59 -3.76
CA SER A 226 -18.98 5.13 -3.09
C SER A 226 -19.91 4.41 -4.06
N ASN A 227 -20.65 3.39 -3.60
CA ASN A 227 -21.69 2.77 -4.40
C ASN A 227 -23.00 3.58 -4.47
N SER A 228 -23.12 4.68 -3.73
CA SER A 228 -24.23 5.63 -3.87
C SER A 228 -23.87 6.73 -4.85
N LYS A 229 -24.74 6.96 -5.85
CA LYS A 229 -24.61 8.08 -6.79
C LYS A 229 -24.81 9.41 -6.10
N GLU A 230 -25.72 9.48 -5.13
CA GLU A 230 -26.00 10.68 -4.35
C GLU A 230 -24.76 11.11 -3.53
N VAL A 231 -24.07 10.15 -2.89
CA VAL A 231 -22.82 10.43 -2.19
C VAL A 231 -21.76 10.94 -3.16
N LEU A 232 -21.56 10.26 -4.31
CA LEU A 232 -20.56 10.66 -5.30
C LEU A 232 -20.80 12.07 -5.86
N GLN A 233 -22.06 12.50 -6.00
CA GLN A 233 -22.41 13.82 -6.50
C GLN A 233 -21.88 14.96 -5.61
N GLU A 234 -21.81 14.73 -4.30
CA GLU A 234 -21.31 15.72 -3.32
C GLU A 234 -19.78 15.82 -3.27
N ILE A 235 -19.05 14.86 -3.85
CA ILE A 235 -17.59 14.83 -3.82
C ILE A 235 -17.03 15.59 -5.03
N PRO A 236 -16.07 16.51 -4.90
CA PRO A 236 -15.43 17.17 -6.04
C PRO A 236 -14.84 16.18 -7.04
N MET A 237 -14.88 16.49 -8.33
CA MET A 237 -14.44 15.55 -9.38
C MET A 237 -12.94 15.24 -9.28
N GLU A 238 -12.14 16.23 -8.89
CA GLU A 238 -10.70 16.13 -8.64
C GLU A 238 -10.33 15.15 -7.51
N ASP A 239 -11.26 14.94 -6.58
CA ASP A 239 -11.06 14.08 -5.41
C ASP A 239 -11.62 12.67 -5.62
N ARG A 240 -12.33 12.43 -6.73
CA ARG A 240 -12.80 11.10 -7.12
C ARG A 240 -11.65 10.30 -7.75
N SER A 241 -11.71 8.98 -7.68
CA SER A 241 -10.73 8.13 -8.39
C SER A 241 -10.92 8.27 -9.92
N GLU A 242 -9.82 8.36 -10.69
CA GLU A 242 -9.77 8.56 -12.16
C GLU A 242 -10.52 7.50 -13.00
N SER A 243 -11.00 6.42 -12.38
CA SER A 243 -11.74 5.37 -13.06
C SER A 243 -13.25 5.55 -12.86
N VAL A 244 -13.79 6.56 -13.55
CA VAL A 244 -15.22 6.69 -13.84
C VAL A 244 -15.31 7.05 -15.32
N ASP A 245 -14.98 6.10 -16.19
CA ASP A 245 -15.42 6.16 -17.59
C ASP A 245 -16.81 5.53 -17.64
N LEU A 246 -17.84 6.36 -17.83
CA LEU A 246 -19.26 5.97 -17.72
C LEU A 246 -19.89 5.57 -19.06
N ASP A 247 -19.11 5.54 -20.15
CA ASP A 247 -19.66 5.34 -21.50
C ASP A 247 -19.23 4.05 -22.22
N GLU A 248 -18.54 3.11 -21.56
CA GLU A 248 -18.35 1.77 -22.12
C GLU A 248 -18.74 0.72 -21.08
N GLY A 249 -19.77 -0.07 -21.41
CA GLY A 249 -20.20 -1.20 -20.59
C GLY A 249 -19.02 -2.12 -20.25
N TYR A 250 -19.00 -2.57 -19.00
CA TYR A 250 -17.93 -3.29 -18.27
C TYR A 250 -17.07 -2.38 -17.36
N LEU A 251 -17.52 -2.32 -16.10
CA LEU A 251 -17.14 -1.42 -15.03
C LEU A 251 -15.63 -1.42 -14.65
N PRO A 252 -15.09 -0.27 -14.19
CA PRO A 252 -13.76 -0.17 -13.63
C PRO A 252 -13.69 -0.82 -12.24
N SER A 253 -12.87 -1.88 -12.13
CA SER A 253 -12.64 -2.59 -10.87
C SER A 253 -11.42 -2.00 -10.14
N ILE A 254 -11.56 -1.69 -8.85
CA ILE A 254 -10.52 -1.01 -8.06
C ILE A 254 -10.02 -1.95 -6.95
N LYS A 255 -8.70 -1.94 -6.71
CA LYS A 255 -8.08 -2.70 -5.62
C LYS A 255 -8.27 -1.95 -4.31
N THR A 256 -9.12 -2.49 -3.44
CA THR A 256 -9.37 -2.02 -2.08
C THR A 256 -8.64 -2.97 -1.12
N LEU A 257 -7.53 -2.52 -0.51
CA LEU A 257 -6.71 -3.32 0.41
C LEU A 257 -6.23 -4.70 -0.10
N GLY A 258 -6.17 -4.87 -1.42
CA GLY A 258 -5.75 -6.12 -2.07
C GLY A 258 -6.90 -7.00 -2.56
N ILE A 259 -8.15 -6.71 -2.20
CA ILE A 259 -9.37 -7.33 -2.76
C ILE A 259 -9.92 -6.42 -3.88
N LEU A 260 -10.57 -7.02 -4.88
CA LEU A 260 -11.26 -6.26 -5.93
C LEU A 260 -12.67 -5.93 -5.44
N TRP A 261 -13.03 -4.64 -5.36
CA TRP A 261 -14.40 -4.24 -5.07
C TRP A 261 -15.08 -3.73 -6.34
N ILE A 262 -16.20 -4.34 -6.69
CA ILE A 262 -17.08 -3.93 -7.79
C ILE A 262 -18.18 -3.07 -7.17
N ARG A 263 -18.02 -1.76 -7.33
CA ARG A 263 -18.85 -0.74 -6.67
C ARG A 263 -20.34 -0.87 -6.99
N ASP A 264 -20.71 -1.03 -8.25
CA ASP A 264 -22.11 -0.95 -8.68
C ASP A 264 -22.92 -2.18 -8.27
N GLU A 265 -22.30 -3.36 -8.30
CA GLU A 265 -22.88 -4.60 -7.78
C GLU A 265 -22.72 -4.74 -6.27
N ASP A 266 -21.82 -3.94 -5.70
CA ASP A 266 -21.35 -4.06 -4.33
C ASP A 266 -20.88 -5.49 -3.98
N THR A 267 -19.96 -6.00 -4.78
CA THR A 267 -19.43 -7.35 -4.64
C THR A 267 -17.91 -7.33 -4.51
N PHE A 268 -17.38 -8.21 -3.67
CA PHE A 268 -15.96 -8.53 -3.71
C PHE A 268 -15.69 -9.57 -4.80
N SER A 269 -14.57 -9.39 -5.47
CA SER A 269 -14.05 -10.28 -6.50
C SER A 269 -12.56 -10.54 -6.25
N PHE A 270 -12.08 -11.64 -6.80
CA PHE A 270 -10.71 -12.11 -6.60
C PHE A 270 -9.98 -12.12 -7.92
N LYS A 271 -8.81 -11.47 -7.95
CA LYS A 271 -7.94 -11.56 -9.11
C LYS A 271 -7.29 -12.94 -9.13
N SER A 272 -7.73 -13.78 -10.06
CA SER A 272 -7.06 -15.03 -10.37
C SER A 272 -5.96 -14.82 -11.42
N CYS A 273 -4.86 -15.55 -11.28
CA CYS A 273 -3.69 -15.50 -12.18
C CYS A 273 -3.35 -16.92 -12.64
N PRO A 274 -4.18 -17.54 -13.50
CA PRO A 274 -3.97 -18.90 -13.95
C PRO A 274 -2.57 -19.05 -14.59
N PRO A 275 -1.91 -20.21 -14.43
CA PRO A 275 -0.66 -20.48 -15.12
C PRO A 275 -0.87 -20.56 -16.65
N PRO A 276 0.15 -20.23 -17.46
CA PRO A 276 0.16 -20.54 -18.89
C PRO A 276 0.21 -22.05 -19.13
N ASP A 277 -0.04 -22.48 -20.37
CA ASP A 277 -0.15 -23.90 -20.71
C ASP A 277 1.18 -24.67 -20.59
N ASP A 278 2.31 -23.98 -20.76
CA ASP A 278 3.68 -24.50 -20.63
C ASP A 278 4.24 -24.42 -19.19
N PHE A 279 3.38 -24.16 -18.21
CA PHE A 279 3.81 -23.95 -16.83
C PHE A 279 4.37 -25.22 -16.18
N GLU A 280 5.64 -25.16 -15.80
CA GLU A 280 6.29 -26.23 -15.03
C GLU A 280 5.72 -26.31 -13.61
N ILE A 281 5.18 -27.46 -13.25
CA ILE A 281 4.53 -27.69 -11.95
C ILE A 281 5.58 -28.22 -10.97
N THR A 282 6.47 -27.33 -10.54
CA THR A 282 7.38 -27.57 -9.41
C THR A 282 6.74 -27.16 -8.09
N LYS A 283 7.29 -27.62 -6.97
CA LYS A 283 6.83 -27.23 -5.63
C LYS A 283 6.83 -25.70 -5.44
N ARG A 284 7.92 -25.04 -5.83
CA ARG A 284 8.07 -23.57 -5.80
C ARG A 284 7.02 -22.89 -6.66
N ASN A 285 6.85 -23.35 -7.90
CA ASN A 285 5.92 -22.74 -8.84
C ASN A 285 4.47 -22.91 -8.39
N PHE A 286 4.10 -24.08 -7.88
CA PHE A 286 2.79 -24.33 -7.30
C PHE A 286 2.50 -23.41 -6.10
N LEU A 287 3.42 -23.32 -5.14
CA LEU A 287 3.30 -22.39 -4.01
C LEU A 287 3.17 -20.93 -4.46
N SER A 288 3.97 -20.51 -5.46
CA SER A 288 3.90 -19.15 -5.99
C SER A 288 2.50 -18.80 -6.51
N LYS A 289 1.80 -19.77 -7.13
CA LYS A 289 0.42 -19.60 -7.62
C LYS A 289 -0.59 -19.56 -6.49
N ILE A 290 -0.45 -20.40 -5.46
CA ILE A 290 -1.29 -20.31 -4.27
C ILE A 290 -1.17 -18.94 -3.62
N ALA A 291 0.07 -18.42 -3.50
CA ALA A 291 0.34 -17.12 -2.88
C ALA A 291 -0.22 -15.92 -3.66
N THR A 292 -0.65 -16.11 -4.93
CA THR A 292 -1.34 -15.05 -5.68
C THR A 292 -2.79 -14.83 -5.23
N LEU A 293 -3.40 -15.81 -4.56
CA LEU A 293 -4.73 -15.69 -4.00
C LEU A 293 -4.68 -14.96 -2.66
N PHE A 294 -5.09 -13.70 -2.67
CA PHE A 294 -5.24 -12.89 -1.48
C PHE A 294 -6.69 -12.93 -0.99
N ASP A 295 -6.93 -13.64 0.12
CA ASP A 295 -8.25 -13.87 0.70
C ASP A 295 -8.24 -13.58 2.20
N PRO A 296 -8.21 -12.29 2.61
CA PRO A 296 -8.16 -11.92 4.02
C PRO A 296 -9.47 -12.19 4.77
N THR A 297 -10.59 -12.42 4.07
CA THR A 297 -11.90 -12.75 4.66
C THR A 297 -12.16 -14.24 4.76
N GLY A 298 -11.36 -15.07 4.08
CA GLY A 298 -11.51 -16.53 4.10
C GLY A 298 -12.63 -17.06 3.21
N PHE A 299 -13.16 -16.26 2.28
CA PHE A 299 -14.24 -16.69 1.39
C PHE A 299 -13.81 -17.80 0.42
N LEU A 300 -12.56 -17.79 0.00
CA LEU A 300 -11.96 -18.83 -0.82
C LEU A 300 -11.34 -19.95 0.03
N ALA A 301 -11.53 -19.97 1.36
CA ALA A 301 -10.93 -21.00 2.21
C ALA A 301 -11.23 -22.44 1.75
N PRO A 302 -12.46 -22.83 1.34
CA PRO A 302 -12.73 -24.17 0.80
C PRO A 302 -11.95 -24.49 -0.48
N PHE A 303 -11.64 -23.47 -1.27
CA PHE A 303 -10.86 -23.60 -2.49
C PHE A 303 -9.35 -23.68 -2.21
N VAL A 304 -8.84 -22.78 -1.37
CA VAL A 304 -7.41 -22.64 -1.02
C VAL A 304 -6.92 -23.82 -0.16
N ILE A 305 -7.77 -24.38 0.71
CA ILE A 305 -7.37 -25.49 1.60
C ILE A 305 -6.95 -26.73 0.80
N ARG A 306 -7.63 -27.02 -0.32
CA ARG A 306 -7.25 -28.13 -1.22
C ARG A 306 -5.82 -27.96 -1.75
N ALA A 307 -5.44 -26.74 -2.09
CA ALA A 307 -4.08 -26.43 -2.51
C ALA A 307 -3.06 -26.57 -1.38
N LYS A 308 -3.40 -26.09 -0.17
CA LYS A 308 -2.54 -26.24 1.01
C LYS A 308 -2.30 -27.71 1.40
N ILE A 309 -3.32 -28.57 1.27
CA ILE A 309 -3.19 -30.02 1.49
C ILE A 309 -2.25 -30.64 0.46
N MET A 310 -2.41 -30.34 -0.84
CA MET A 310 -1.48 -30.81 -1.87
C MET A 310 -0.04 -30.35 -1.60
N LEU A 311 0.10 -29.10 -1.17
CA LEU A 311 1.38 -28.54 -0.76
C LEU A 311 1.94 -29.39 0.38
N GLN A 312 1.18 -29.64 1.46
CA GLN A 312 1.54 -30.53 2.58
C GLN A 312 2.07 -31.89 2.11
N GLU A 313 1.35 -32.54 1.18
CA GLU A 313 1.75 -33.81 0.57
C GLU A 313 3.15 -33.73 -0.07
N THR A 314 3.51 -32.61 -0.72
CA THR A 314 4.87 -32.41 -1.27
C THR A 314 5.97 -32.37 -0.20
N TRP A 315 5.69 -31.85 0.99
CA TRP A 315 6.67 -31.87 2.08
C TRP A 315 6.80 -33.25 2.70
N THR A 316 5.69 -33.97 2.87
CA THR A 316 5.71 -35.35 3.37
C THR A 316 6.47 -36.28 2.44
N ALA A 317 6.40 -36.05 1.13
CA ALA A 317 7.17 -36.79 0.14
C ALA A 317 8.64 -36.34 -0.02
N GLY A 318 9.11 -35.37 0.76
CA GLY A 318 10.52 -34.94 0.76
C GLY A 318 10.98 -34.18 -0.48
N LEU A 319 10.06 -33.57 -1.24
CA LEU A 319 10.40 -32.80 -2.44
C LEU A 319 11.12 -31.49 -2.10
N ASP A 320 12.18 -31.20 -2.86
CA ASP A 320 12.85 -29.90 -2.87
C ASP A 320 12.04 -28.86 -3.67
N TRP A 321 12.47 -27.60 -3.59
CA TRP A 321 11.71 -26.48 -4.15
C TRP A 321 11.50 -26.56 -5.66
N ASP A 322 12.52 -27.00 -6.39
CA ASP A 322 12.53 -27.01 -7.85
C ASP A 322 12.20 -28.40 -8.42
N ASP A 323 11.85 -29.35 -7.55
CA ASP A 323 11.40 -30.68 -7.98
C ASP A 323 9.99 -30.61 -8.60
N GLN A 324 9.81 -31.41 -9.65
CA GLN A 324 8.51 -31.63 -10.29
C GLN A 324 7.56 -32.34 -9.35
N LEU A 325 6.30 -31.92 -9.33
CA LEU A 325 5.25 -32.60 -8.57
C LEU A 325 5.06 -34.03 -9.12
N PRO A 326 4.96 -35.05 -8.25
CA PRO A 326 4.58 -36.40 -8.66
C PRO A 326 3.28 -36.40 -9.47
N GLU A 327 3.13 -37.35 -10.39
CA GLU A 327 2.02 -37.38 -11.35
C GLU A 327 0.64 -37.20 -10.69
N HIS A 328 0.38 -37.92 -9.60
CA HIS A 328 -0.89 -37.84 -8.86
C HIS A 328 -1.17 -36.43 -8.30
N LEU A 329 -0.14 -35.70 -7.85
CA LEU A 329 -0.25 -34.32 -7.37
C LEU A 329 -0.36 -33.33 -8.53
N SER A 330 0.38 -33.56 -9.60
CA SER A 330 0.33 -32.74 -10.82
C SER A 330 -1.07 -32.73 -11.44
N ILE A 331 -1.76 -33.88 -11.48
CA ILE A 331 -3.16 -33.97 -11.95
C ILE A 331 -4.10 -33.14 -11.07
N LYS A 332 -4.00 -33.28 -9.74
CA LYS A 332 -4.81 -32.49 -8.80
C LYS A 332 -4.53 -30.98 -8.94
N ALA A 333 -3.26 -30.60 -9.10
CA ALA A 333 -2.84 -29.20 -9.28
C ALA A 333 -3.40 -28.61 -10.59
N LYS A 334 -3.31 -29.35 -11.71
CA LYS A 334 -3.91 -28.94 -13.00
C LYS A 334 -5.42 -28.73 -12.89
N LYS A 335 -6.14 -29.64 -12.21
CA LYS A 335 -7.57 -29.49 -11.96
C LYS A 335 -7.85 -28.22 -11.14
N TRP A 336 -7.09 -27.99 -10.08
CA TRP A 336 -7.22 -26.78 -9.26
C TRP A 336 -6.95 -25.50 -10.06
N PHE A 337 -5.97 -25.50 -10.98
CA PHE A 337 -5.70 -24.37 -11.88
C PHE A 337 -6.81 -24.12 -12.90
N LEU A 338 -7.53 -25.15 -13.36
CA LEU A 338 -8.69 -24.98 -14.23
C LEU A 338 -9.82 -24.29 -13.48
N GLU A 339 -10.16 -24.77 -12.28
CA GLU A 339 -11.20 -24.18 -11.43
C GLU A 339 -10.85 -22.74 -10.98
N LEU A 340 -9.55 -22.40 -10.90
CA LEU A 340 -9.09 -21.04 -10.62
C LEU A 340 -9.52 -20.04 -11.71
N LYS A 341 -9.75 -20.49 -12.95
CA LYS A 341 -10.26 -19.63 -14.04
C LYS A 341 -11.71 -19.21 -13.75
N ASP A 342 -12.51 -20.06 -13.13
CA ASP A 342 -13.92 -19.80 -12.82
C ASP A 342 -14.08 -18.81 -11.64
N ILE A 343 -13.05 -18.65 -10.82
CA ILE A 343 -13.00 -17.63 -9.76
C ILE A 343 -12.80 -16.22 -10.37
N TYR A 344 -12.19 -16.12 -11.55
CA TYR A 344 -11.99 -14.84 -12.23
C TYR A 344 -13.30 -14.32 -12.81
N GLY A 345 -13.86 -13.26 -12.21
CA GLY A 345 -15.08 -12.63 -12.69
C GLY A 345 -16.38 -13.41 -12.44
N GLY A 346 -16.31 -14.61 -11.83
CA GLY A 346 -17.47 -15.47 -11.60
C GLY A 346 -17.93 -15.61 -10.14
N LEU A 347 -17.03 -15.40 -9.16
CA LEU A 347 -17.39 -15.45 -7.74
C LEU A 347 -17.58 -14.04 -7.20
N SER A 348 -18.79 -13.50 -7.40
CA SER A 348 -19.24 -12.29 -6.74
C SER A 348 -19.96 -12.68 -5.46
N LEU A 349 -19.39 -12.29 -4.32
CA LEU A 349 -20.01 -12.52 -3.02
C LEU A 349 -20.76 -11.24 -2.62
N SER A 350 -22.06 -11.22 -2.88
CA SER A 350 -22.97 -10.21 -2.35
C SER A 350 -23.51 -10.71 -1.01
N PHE A 351 -22.81 -10.35 0.07
CA PHE A 351 -23.32 -10.51 1.43
C PHE A 351 -23.14 -9.18 2.14
N ARG A 352 -24.18 -8.34 2.17
CA ARG A 352 -24.26 -7.30 3.22
C ARG A 352 -24.91 -7.95 4.42
N ILE A 353 -24.28 -7.81 5.58
CA ILE A 353 -24.74 -8.40 6.85
C ILE A 353 -25.99 -7.66 7.33
#